data_AF-A0A970PX10-F1
#
_entry.id   AF-A0A970PX10-F1
#
_cell.length_a   1.000
_cell.length_b   1.000
_cell.length_c   1.000
_cell.angle_alpha   90.00
_cell.angle_beta   90.00
_cell.angle_gamma   90.00
#
_symmetry.space_group_name_H-M   'P 1'
#
loop_
_entity.id
_entity.type
_entity.pdbx_description
1 polymer ?
#
loop_
_entity_poly.entity_id
_entity_poly.type
_entity_poly.pdbx_seq_one_letter_code
_entity_poly.pdbx_strand_id
1 'polypeptide(L)' 'MVIIDQINGQYCMVADGDLRKVEKLKMKNIKHLQLTRIKADSIAESLARGELPKNHVIRNYLDALKGTGEMVGKEG' A
#
# COMPACT_ATOMS: atom_id res chain seq x y z
N MET A 1 2.86 3.62 2.83
CA MET A 1 1.53 2.98 3.00
C MET A 1 1.17 2.33 1.68
N VAL A 2 0.59 1.14 1.72
CA VAL A 2 0.12 0.39 0.54
C VAL A 2 -1.38 0.16 0.68
N ILE A 3 -2.12 0.33 -0.42
CA ILE A 3 -3.53 -0.05 -0.52
C ILE A 3 -3.60 -1.54 -0.79
N ILE A 4 -4.33 -2.27 0.04
CA ILE A 4 -4.50 -3.73 -0.05
C ILE A 4 -5.82 -4.10 -0.73
N ASP A 5 -6.86 -3.31 -0.50
CA ASP A 5 -8.18 -3.56 -1.07
C ASP A 5 -8.98 -2.26 -1.20
N GLN A 6 -9.94 -2.24 -2.13
CA GLN A 6 -10.86 -1.12 -2.35
C GLN A 6 -12.28 -1.53 -1.96
N ILE A 7 -12.96 -0.66 -1.21
CA ILE A 7 -14.32 -0.88 -0.73
C ILE A 7 -15.23 0.20 -1.31
N ASN A 8 -16.21 -0.22 -2.10
CA ASN A 8 -17.30 0.61 -2.63
C ASN A 8 -16.83 1.90 -3.32
N GLY A 9 -15.64 1.88 -3.94
CA GLY A 9 -15.05 2.99 -4.70
C GLY A 9 -14.59 4.21 -3.88
N GLN A 10 -14.97 4.31 -2.61
CA GLN A 10 -14.70 5.49 -1.75
C GLN A 10 -13.75 5.21 -0.60
N TYR A 11 -13.66 3.94 -0.19
CA TYR A 11 -12.84 3.51 0.94
C TYR A 11 -11.82 2.49 0.47
N CYS A 12 -10.77 2.33 1.27
CA CYS A 12 -9.73 1.33 1.03
C CYS A 12 -9.19 0.79 2.34
N MET A 13 -8.70 -0.44 2.28
CA MET A 13 -7.91 -1.06 3.33
C MET A 13 -6.44 -0.76 3.09
N VAL A 14 -5.76 -0.23 4.10
CA VAL A 14 -4.34 0.16 4.00
C VAL A 14 -3.46 -0.52 5.03
N ALA A 15 -2.24 -0.87 4.60
CA ALA A 15 -1.16 -1.38 5.42
C ALA A 15 0.05 -0.43 5.40
N ASP A 16 0.77 -0.31 6.51
CA ASP A 16 1.99 0.52 6.62
C ASP A 16 3.26 -0.29 6.92
N GLY A 17 3.15 -1.63 7.01
CA GLY A 17 4.29 -2.54 7.20
C GLY A 17 4.81 -2.61 8.64
N ASP A 18 4.24 -1.82 9.55
CA ASP A 18 4.67 -1.72 10.95
C ASP A 18 3.47 -1.85 11.91
N LEU A 19 2.76 -0.75 12.16
CA LEU A 19 1.59 -0.69 13.06
C LEU A 19 0.34 -1.33 12.45
N ARG A 20 0.19 -1.29 11.13
CA ARG A 20 -0.95 -1.80 10.37
C ARG A 20 -0.50 -2.92 9.46
N LYS A 21 -0.60 -4.13 10.01
CA LYS A 21 -0.37 -5.39 9.32
C LYS A 21 -1.59 -5.77 8.47
N VAL A 22 -1.43 -6.74 7.58
CA VAL A 22 -2.54 -7.26 6.76
C VAL A 22 -3.66 -7.89 7.59
N GLU A 23 -3.33 -8.40 8.78
CA GLU A 23 -4.32 -8.91 9.74
C GLU A 23 -5.09 -7.80 10.47
N LYS A 24 -4.60 -6.55 10.45
CA LYS A 24 -5.20 -5.38 11.13
C LYS A 24 -5.12 -4.15 10.24
N LEU A 25 -5.73 -4.25 9.08
CA LEU A 25 -5.81 -3.16 8.10
C LEU A 25 -6.63 -2.00 8.65
N LYS A 26 -6.28 -0.78 8.24
CA LYS A 26 -7.07 0.41 8.57
C LYS A 26 -7.93 0.80 7.37
N MET A 27 -9.19 1.13 7.64
CA MET A 27 -10.04 1.79 6.65
C MET A 27 -9.63 3.26 6.48
N LYS A 28 -9.42 3.69 5.23
CA LYS A 28 -9.20 5.09 4.85
C LYS A 28 -10.18 5.45 3.76
N ASN A 29 -10.79 6.64 3.84
CA ASN A 29 -11.46 7.22 2.68
C ASN A 29 -10.37 7.69 1.69
N ILE A 30 -10.53 7.36 0.42
CA ILE A 30 -9.56 7.66 -0.65
C ILE A 30 -9.29 9.16 -0.76
N LYS A 31 -10.29 10.02 -0.49
CA LYS A 31 -10.13 11.49 -0.51
C LYS A 31 -9.13 12.04 0.51
N HIS A 32 -8.75 11.24 1.51
CA HIS A 32 -7.76 11.58 2.53
C HIS A 32 -6.41 10.91 2.29
N LEU A 33 -6.20 10.36 1.10
CA LEU A 33 -4.95 9.76 0.67
C LEU A 33 -4.29 10.64 -0.39
N GLN A 34 -2.99 10.87 -0.21
CA GLN A 34 -2.12 11.36 -1.27
C GLN A 34 -1.68 10.13 -2.07
N LEU A 35 -2.31 9.90 -3.21
CA LEU A 35 -1.98 8.78 -4.09
C LEU A 35 -0.68 9.06 -4.84
N THR A 36 0.16 8.04 -4.99
CA THR A 36 1.36 8.08 -5.83
C THR A 36 1.09 7.36 -7.14
N ARG A 37 1.95 7.57 -8.14
CA ARG A 37 1.94 6.78 -9.39
C ARG A 37 2.68 5.44 -9.27
N ILE A 38 3.03 5.05 -8.04
CA ILE A 38 3.81 3.84 -7.77
C ILE A 38 2.83 2.68 -7.56
N LYS A 39 3.03 1.61 -8.32
CA LYS A 39 2.33 0.34 -8.13
C LYS A 39 3.31 -0.66 -7.52
N ALA A 40 2.89 -1.31 -6.44
CA ALA A 40 3.66 -2.38 -5.82
C ALA A 40 3.38 -3.69 -6.55
N ASP A 41 4.00 -3.93 -7.69
CA ASP A 41 3.65 -5.06 -8.58
C ASP A 41 3.75 -6.41 -7.88
N SER A 42 4.81 -6.66 -7.08
CA SER A 42 4.94 -7.92 -6.33
C SER A 42 3.82 -8.14 -5.30
N ILE A 43 3.31 -7.06 -4.69
CA ILE A 43 2.17 -7.10 -3.78
C ILE A 43 0.87 -7.30 -4.57
N ALA A 44 0.71 -6.59 -5.69
CA ALA A 44 -0.47 -6.69 -6.55
C ALA A 44 -0.63 -8.11 -7.14
N GLU A 45 0.47 -8.75 -7.53
CA GLU A 45 0.47 -10.13 -8.02
C GLU A 45 0.05 -11.12 -6.94
N SER A 46 0.52 -10.95 -5.70
CA SER A 46 0.06 -11.75 -4.55
C SER A 46 -1.45 -11.62 -4.37
N LEU A 47 -1.95 -10.39 -4.35
CA LEU A 47 -3.38 -10.11 -4.19
C LEU A 47 -4.21 -10.68 -5.35
N ALA A 48 -3.71 -10.61 -6.59
CA ALA A 48 -4.37 -11.19 -7.77
C ALA A 48 -4.50 -12.72 -7.69
N ARG A 49 -3.62 -13.40 -6.95
CA ARG A 49 -3.72 -14.84 -6.65
C ARG A 49 -4.63 -15.16 -5.45
N GLY A 50 -5.23 -14.15 -4.81
CA GLY A 50 -5.96 -14.32 -3.56
C GLY A 50 -5.07 -14.52 -2.33
N GLU A 51 -3.77 -14.27 -2.46
CA GLU A 51 -2.79 -14.41 -1.39
C GLU A 51 -2.57 -13.08 -0.67
N LEU A 52 -2.77 -13.09 0.65
CA LEU A 52 -2.46 -11.94 1.48
C LEU A 52 -0.94 -11.82 1.67
N PRO A 53 -0.31 -10.70 1.28
CA PRO A 53 1.12 -10.50 1.44
C PRO A 53 1.49 -10.49 2.93
N LYS A 54 2.59 -11.16 3.29
CA LYS A 54 3.09 -11.16 4.67
C LYS A 54 3.58 -9.77 5.07
N ASN A 55 3.51 -9.43 6.37
CA ASN A 55 3.89 -8.10 6.86
C ASN A 55 5.33 -7.69 6.49
N HIS A 56 6.27 -8.64 6.48
CA HIS A 56 7.65 -8.34 6.10
C HIS A 56 7.79 -7.96 4.61
N VAL A 57 6.94 -8.49 3.71
CA VAL A 57 6.95 -8.14 2.28
C VAL A 57 6.57 -6.69 2.10
N ILE A 58 5.49 -6.26 2.76
CA ILE A 58 5.03 -4.87 2.74
C ILE A 58 6.09 -3.94 3.33
N ARG A 59 6.68 -4.31 4.47
CA ARG A 59 7.71 -3.51 5.13
C ARG A 59 8.94 -3.35 4.24
N ASN A 60 9.47 -4.45 3.71
CA ASN A 60 10.65 -4.43 2.86
C ASN A 60 10.41 -3.58 1.60
N TYR A 61 9.23 -3.69 0.99
CA TYR A 61 8.86 -2.85 -0.14
C TYR A 61 8.81 -1.36 0.22
N LEU A 62 8.17 -1.02 1.35
CA LEU A 62 8.09 0.36 1.83
C LEU A 62 9.45 0.92 2.24
N ASP A 63 10.34 0.11 2.80
CA ASP A 63 11.68 0.54 3.19
C ASP A 63 12.59 0.69 1.97
N ALA A 64 12.47 -0.19 0.96
CA ALA A 64 13.14 -0.02 -0.32
C ALA A 64 12.73 1.30 -0.98
N LEU A 65 11.45 1.65 -0.97
CA LEU A 65 10.93 2.93 -1.49
C LEU A 65 11.46 4.16 -0.72
N LYS A 66 11.78 4.05 0.57
CA LYS A 66 12.40 5.14 1.34
C LYS A 66 13.90 5.25 1.07
N GLY A 67 14.57 4.12 0.85
CA GLY A 67 16.01 4.05 0.58
C GLY A 67 16.37 4.51 -0.83
N THR A 68 15.48 4.30 -1.79
CA THR A 68 15.50 5.02 -3.07
C THR A 68 14.95 6.42 -2.83
N GLY A 69 15.71 7.50 -3.09
CA GLY A 69 15.29 8.88 -2.82
C GLY A 69 14.09 9.40 -3.64
N GLU A 70 13.16 8.54 -4.05
CA GLU A 70 11.96 8.90 -4.79
C GLU A 70 10.84 9.34 -3.87
N MET A 71 10.97 10.56 -3.36
CA MET A 71 9.80 11.40 -3.11
C MET A 71 9.35 12.00 -4.45
N VAL A 72 8.67 11.22 -5.29
CA VAL A 72 8.01 11.78 -6.48
C VAL A 72 6.56 12.14 -6.13
N GLY A 73 6.45 13.22 -5.36
CA GLY A 73 5.33 14.15 -5.52
C GLY A 73 5.77 15.19 -6.53
N LYS A 74 5.30 15.10 -7.77
CA LYS A 74 5.27 16.24 -8.67
C LYS A 74 3.92 16.31 -9.35
N GLU A 75 3.14 17.28 -8.86
CA GLU A 75 2.08 17.95 -9.59
C GLU A 75 2.63 18.51 -10.90
N GLY A 76 1.79 18.46 -11.94
CA GLY A 76 2.02 18.93 -13.29
C GLY A 76 0.81 18.58 -14.12
#